data_AF-A0A1R4GAL6-F1
#
_entry.id   AF-A0A1R4GAL6-F1
#
_cell.length_a   1.000
_cell.length_b   1.000
_cell.length_c   1.000
_cell.angle_alpha   90.00
_cell.angle_beta   90.00
_cell.angle_gamma   90.00
#
_symmetry.space_group_name_H-M   'P 1'
#
loop_
_entity.id
_entity.type
_entity.pdbx_description
1 polymer ?
#
loop_
_entity_poly.entity_id
_entity_poly.type
_entity_poly.pdbx_seq_one_letter_code
_entity_poly.pdbx_strand_id
1 'polypeptide(L)'
;MFTVPKRYILPCLLMTACGFGLKTALVNHEVHLATASFFGAMLASFLGVYFSKKYTLPPKALISPSVICMMPGIAAYKAMVSMVQIGYFGFSDALFSQMLTYLFEALFITSGLVLGLSIPGLFFYRRRPIV
;
A
#
# COMPACT_ATOMS: atom_id res chain seq x y z
N MET A 1 5.08 -18.51 4.38
CA MET A 1 3.87 -18.92 5.11
C MET A 1 3.55 -17.84 6.16
N PHE A 2 2.43 -17.13 6.00
CA PHE A 2 1.96 -16.10 6.95
C PHE A 2 1.23 -16.75 8.13
N THR A 3 1.96 -17.45 9.01
CA THR A 3 1.34 -18.11 10.16
C THR A 3 1.32 -17.15 11.35
N VAL A 4 0.24 -16.37 11.48
CA VAL A 4 -0.02 -15.56 12.67
C VAL A 4 -0.89 -16.40 13.63
N PRO A 5 -0.54 -16.57 14.92
CA PRO A 5 -1.37 -17.31 15.85
C PRO A 5 -2.78 -16.70 15.93
N LYS A 6 -3.82 -17.54 16.06
CA LYS A 6 -5.23 -17.12 15.99
C LYS A 6 -5.57 -15.94 16.91
N ARG A 7 -4.90 -15.85 18.06
CA ARG A 7 -5.07 -14.77 19.06
C ARG A 7 -4.70 -13.37 18.53
N TYR A 8 -3.90 -13.28 17.47
CA TYR A 8 -3.39 -12.02 16.92
C TYR A 8 -4.03 -11.64 15.57
N ILE A 9 -5.05 -12.38 15.14
CA ILE A 9 -5.83 -12.01 13.94
C ILE A 9 -6.60 -10.71 14.18
N LEU A 10 -7.16 -10.52 15.38
CA LEU A 10 -7.94 -9.33 15.74
C LEU A 10 -7.14 -8.01 15.64
N PRO A 11 -5.93 -7.89 16.23
CA PRO A 11 -5.12 -6.68 16.07
C PRO A 11 -4.68 -6.47 14.61
N CYS A 12 -4.44 -7.54 13.85
CA CYS A 12 -4.13 -7.46 12.42
C CYS A 12 -5.30 -6.90 11.60
N LEU A 13 -6.53 -7.34 11.92
CA LEU A 13 -7.76 -6.85 11.31
C LEU A 13 -7.99 -5.38 11.65
N LEU A 14 -7.85 -4.99 12.93
CA LEU A 14 -8.00 -3.60 13.37
C LEU A 14 -7.04 -2.68 12.64
N MET A 15 -5.78 -3.08 12.50
CA MET A 15 -4.78 -2.28 11.81
C MET A 15 -5.08 -2.10 10.33
N THR A 16 -5.57 -3.16 9.69
CA THR A 16 -6.01 -3.14 8.29
C THR A 16 -7.24 -2.26 8.11
N ALA A 17 -8.22 -2.37 9.01
CA ALA A 17 -9.41 -1.53 9.01
C ALA A 17 -9.06 -0.05 9.24
N CYS A 18 -8.14 0.27 10.15
CA CYS A 18 -7.68 1.64 10.37
C CYS A 18 -6.93 2.21 9.17
N GLY A 19 -5.99 1.45 8.59
CA GLY A 19 -5.26 1.91 7.41
C GLY A 19 -6.18 2.12 6.21
N PHE A 20 -6.97 1.10 5.88
CA PHE A 20 -7.89 1.16 4.74
C PHE A 20 -9.00 2.19 4.97
N GLY A 21 -9.53 2.28 6.19
CA GLY A 21 -10.50 3.29 6.59
C GLY A 21 -9.97 4.71 6.41
N LEU A 22 -8.72 4.97 6.77
CA LEU A 22 -8.09 6.28 6.54
C LEU A 22 -7.95 6.59 5.06
N LYS A 23 -7.49 5.62 4.24
CA LYS A 23 -7.43 5.78 2.79
C LYS A 23 -8.80 6.15 2.23
N THR A 24 -9.85 5.40 2.60
CA THR A 24 -11.22 5.63 2.10
C THR A 24 -11.77 6.97 2.56
N ALA A 25 -11.52 7.37 3.81
CA ALA A 25 -11.92 8.69 4.30
C ALA A 25 -11.25 9.83 3.52
N LEU A 26 -9.94 9.72 3.25
CA LEU A 26 -9.21 10.72 2.47
C LEU A 26 -9.71 10.79 1.03
N VAL A 27 -10.01 9.65 0.40
CA VAL A 27 -10.60 9.61 -0.95
C VAL A 27 -11.97 10.29 -0.98
N ASN A 28 -12.79 10.12 0.07
CA ASN A 28 -14.08 10.81 0.18
C ASN A 28 -13.96 12.33 0.32
N HIS A 29 -12.80 12.82 0.77
CA HIS A 29 -12.46 14.25 0.83
C HIS A 29 -11.75 14.76 -0.44
N GLU A 30 -11.90 14.05 -1.56
CA GLU A 30 -11.29 14.39 -2.87
C GLU A 30 -9.75 14.48 -2.84
N VAL A 31 -9.10 13.86 -1.85
CA VAL A 31 -7.64 13.79 -1.81
C VAL A 31 -7.14 12.81 -2.87
N HIS A 32 -6.05 13.18 -3.55
CA HIS A 32 -5.44 12.34 -4.59
C HIS A 32 -5.13 10.92 -4.08
N LEU A 33 -5.39 9.91 -4.90
CA LEU A 33 -5.31 8.49 -4.51
C LEU A 33 -3.92 8.09 -3.98
N ALA A 34 -2.86 8.67 -4.56
CA ALA A 34 -1.48 8.40 -4.16
C ALA A 34 -1.19 8.92 -2.74
N THR A 35 -1.63 10.15 -2.42
CA THR A 35 -1.46 10.74 -1.09
C THR A 35 -2.34 10.03 -0.05
N ALA A 36 -3.57 9.67 -0.41
CA ALA A 36 -4.45 8.90 0.47
C ALA A 36 -3.84 7.53 0.83
N SER A 37 -3.25 6.85 -0.15
CA SER A 37 -2.58 5.55 0.05
C SER A 37 -1.28 5.69 0.85
N PHE A 38 -0.53 6.79 0.67
CA PHE A 38 0.65 7.12 1.48
C PHE A 38 0.29 7.25 2.96
N PHE A 39 -0.71 8.07 3.30
CA PHE A 39 -1.13 8.27 4.69
C PHE A 39 -1.73 7.00 5.29
N GLY A 40 -2.55 6.26 4.53
CA GLY A 40 -3.10 4.98 4.96
C GLY A 40 -2.01 3.95 5.28
N ALA A 41 -1.01 3.82 4.40
CA ALA A 41 0.12 2.91 4.60
C ALA A 41 1.01 3.36 5.77
N MET A 42 1.24 4.67 5.92
CA MET A 42 1.98 5.25 7.05
C MET A 42 1.31 4.89 8.39
N LEU A 43 0.01 5.17 8.52
CA LEU A 43 -0.74 4.87 9.74
C LEU A 43 -0.73 3.37 10.08
N ALA A 44 -1.02 2.51 9.09
CA ALA A 44 -0.97 1.06 9.26
C ALA A 44 0.42 0.58 9.71
N SER A 45 1.48 1.18 9.18
CA SER A 45 2.86 0.78 9.49
C SER A 45 3.30 1.25 10.88
N PHE A 46 2.89 2.44 11.32
CA PHE A 46 3.12 2.90 12.70
C PHE A 46 2.41 2.01 13.73
N LEU A 47 1.13 1.71 13.50
CA LEU A 47 0.37 0.77 14.32
C LEU A 47 1.03 -0.62 14.32
N GLY A 48 1.53 -1.07 13.17
CA GLY A 48 2.20 -2.37 13.02
C GLY A 48 3.46 -2.49 13.85
N VAL A 49 4.30 -1.45 13.87
CA VAL A 49 5.49 -1.41 14.72
C VAL A 49 5.12 -1.34 16.20
N TYR A 50 4.11 -0.55 16.57
CA TYR A 50 3.63 -0.44 17.95
C TYR A 50 3.12 -1.79 18.48
N PHE A 51 2.23 -2.46 17.74
CA PHE A 51 1.69 -3.75 18.13
C PHE A 51 2.73 -4.88 18.02
N SER A 52 3.67 -4.80 17.08
CA SER A 52 4.80 -5.73 17.00
C SER A 52 5.64 -5.74 18.27
N LYS A 53 5.93 -4.55 18.85
CA LYS A 53 6.64 -4.46 20.14
C LYS A 53 5.81 -5.01 21.29
N LYS A 54 4.49 -4.78 21.30
CA LYS A 54 3.58 -5.25 22.36
C LYS A 54 3.40 -6.78 22.35
N TYR A 55 3.36 -7.40 21.17
CA TYR A 55 3.03 -8.82 21.00
C TYR A 55 4.22 -9.70 20.59
N THR A 56 5.44 -9.13 20.50
CA THR A 56 6.68 -9.83 20.11
C THR A 56 6.55 -10.59 18.79
N LEU A 57 5.76 -10.04 17.85
CA LEU A 57 5.54 -10.60 16.52
C LEU A 57 6.39 -9.86 15.49
N PRO A 58 6.86 -10.52 14.41
CA PRO A 58 7.55 -9.82 13.34
C PRO A 58 6.60 -8.79 12.69
N PRO A 59 6.97 -7.50 12.63
CA PRO A 59 6.08 -6.44 12.14
C PRO A 59 5.62 -6.69 10.69
N LYS A 60 6.49 -7.30 9.89
CA LYS A 60 6.20 -7.68 8.50
C LYS A 60 4.97 -8.58 8.36
N ALA A 61 4.74 -9.49 9.31
CA ALA A 61 3.58 -10.37 9.29
C ALA A 61 2.27 -9.65 9.64
N LEU A 62 2.33 -8.61 10.49
CA LEU A 62 1.17 -7.81 10.89
C LEU A 62 0.75 -6.81 9.82
N ILE A 63 1.71 -6.23 9.09
CA ILE A 63 1.43 -5.16 8.11
C ILE A 63 1.01 -5.72 6.74
N SER A 64 1.37 -6.97 6.43
CA SER A 64 1.10 -7.58 5.12
C SER A 64 -0.39 -7.53 4.70
N PRO A 65 -1.37 -7.82 5.56
CA PRO A 65 -2.77 -7.80 5.13
C PRO A 65 -3.25 -6.39 4.78
N SER A 66 -2.78 -5.37 5.50
CA SER A 66 -3.09 -3.97 5.20
C SER A 66 -2.52 -3.54 3.85
N VAL A 67 -1.29 -3.95 3.53
CA VAL A 67 -0.64 -3.66 2.24
C VAL A 67 -1.38 -4.31 1.08
N ILE A 68 -1.83 -5.56 1.24
CA ILE A 68 -2.58 -6.28 0.21
C ILE A 68 -3.88 -5.54 -0.13
N CYS A 69 -4.63 -5.05 0.86
CA CYS A 69 -5.87 -4.32 0.64
C CYS A 69 -5.68 -2.95 -0.05
N MET A 70 -4.49 -2.36 0.04
CA MET A 70 -4.21 -1.03 -0.51
C MET A 70 -3.58 -1.05 -1.90
N MET A 71 -3.11 -2.21 -2.36
CA MET A 71 -2.35 -2.35 -3.61
C MET A 71 -3.21 -1.98 -4.84
N PRO A 72 -2.71 -1.17 -5.79
CA PRO A 72 -3.46 -0.72 -6.96
C PRO A 72 -3.55 -1.80 -8.06
N GLY A 73 -4.08 -2.97 -7.71
CA GLY A 73 -4.13 -4.12 -8.62
C GLY A 73 -4.97 -3.88 -9.88
N ILE A 74 -6.11 -3.19 -9.74
CA ILE A 74 -7.00 -2.91 -10.87
C ILE A 74 -6.36 -1.94 -11.88
N ALA A 75 -5.71 -0.87 -11.40
CA ALA A 75 -5.02 0.08 -12.27
C ALA A 75 -3.87 -0.60 -13.02
N ALA A 76 -3.06 -1.39 -12.34
CA ALA A 76 -1.99 -2.17 -12.97
C ALA A 76 -2.52 -3.17 -14.00
N TYR A 77 -3.61 -3.88 -13.70
CA TYR A 77 -4.25 -4.81 -14.62
C TYR A 77 -4.80 -4.11 -15.86
N LYS A 78 -5.46 -2.96 -15.70
CA LYS A 78 -5.95 -2.15 -16.83
C LYS A 78 -4.82 -1.66 -17.72
N ALA A 79 -3.71 -1.20 -17.14
CA ALA A 79 -2.51 -0.81 -17.91
C ALA A 79 -1.96 -1.98 -18.73
N MET A 80 -1.86 -3.18 -18.13
CA MET A 80 -1.43 -4.39 -18.82
C MET A 80 -2.37 -4.77 -19.97
N VAL A 81 -3.68 -4.75 -19.74
CA VAL A 81 -4.67 -5.07 -20.79
C VAL A 81 -4.60 -4.07 -21.94
N SER A 82 -4.48 -2.77 -21.67
CA SER A 82 -4.32 -1.76 -22.72
C SER A 82 -3.04 -1.97 -23.53
N MET A 83 -1.93 -2.36 -22.88
CA MET A 83 -0.69 -2.73 -23.57
C MET A 83 -0.89 -3.94 -24.51
N VAL A 84 -1.57 -4.98 -24.04
CA VAL A 84 -1.89 -6.17 -24.86
C VAL A 84 -2.79 -5.80 -26.04
N GLN A 85 -3.78 -4.95 -25.83
CA GLN A 85 -4.69 -4.50 -26.89
C GLN A 85 -3.95 -3.73 -27.99
N ILE A 86 -2.96 -2.89 -27.65
CA ILE A 86 -2.11 -2.22 -28.64
C ILE A 86 -1.33 -3.24 -29.49
N GLY A 87 -0.85 -4.32 -28.86
CA GLY A 87 -0.15 -5.41 -29.56
C GLY A 87 -1.04 -6.21 -30.53
N TYR A 88 -2.31 -6.43 -30.17
CA TYR A 88 -3.25 -7.21 -30.98
C TYR A 88 -3.99 -6.40 -32.06
N PHE A 89 -4.48 -5.20 -31.72
CA PHE A 89 -5.35 -4.39 -32.59
C PHE A 89 -4.59 -3.30 -33.36
N GLY A 90 -3.29 -3.13 -33.09
CA GLY A 90 -2.46 -2.07 -33.66
C GLY A 90 -2.43 -0.80 -32.81
N PHE A 91 -1.54 0.11 -33.18
CA PHE A 91 -1.32 1.35 -32.44
C PHE A 91 -2.49 2.32 -32.60
N SER A 92 -2.99 2.84 -31.48
CA SER A 92 -4.01 3.89 -31.41
C SER A 92 -3.65 4.86 -30.29
N ASP A 93 -3.66 6.16 -30.58
CA ASP A 93 -3.31 7.20 -29.62
C ASP A 93 -4.18 7.16 -28.36
N ALA A 94 -5.46 6.81 -28.51
CA ALA A 94 -6.39 6.69 -27.40
C ALA A 94 -6.01 5.53 -26.45
N LEU A 95 -5.68 4.35 -27.00
CA LEU A 95 -5.26 3.21 -26.19
C LEU A 95 -3.90 3.46 -25.52
N PHE A 96 -2.98 4.14 -26.22
CA PHE A 96 -1.67 4.49 -25.69
C PHE A 96 -1.78 5.47 -24.51
N SER A 97 -2.60 6.51 -24.65
CA SER A 97 -2.88 7.47 -23.56
C SER A 97 -3.53 6.78 -22.35
N GLN A 98 -4.49 5.89 -22.59
CA GLN A 98 -5.14 5.11 -21.53
C GLN A 98 -4.15 4.20 -20.79
N MET A 99 -3.27 3.52 -21.53
CA MET A 99 -2.21 2.68 -20.96
C MET A 99 -1.29 3.50 -20.04
N LEU A 100 -0.79 4.65 -20.52
CA LEU A 100 0.07 5.52 -19.73
C LEU A 100 -0.62 6.05 -18.48
N THR A 101 -1.90 6.45 -18.59
CA THR A 101 -2.68 6.97 -17.46
C THR A 101 -2.75 5.95 -16.33
N TYR A 102 -3.15 4.71 -16.62
CA TYR A 102 -3.24 3.66 -15.60
C TYR A 102 -1.87 3.21 -15.09
N LEU A 103 -0.84 3.24 -15.95
CA LEU A 103 0.52 2.92 -15.56
C LEU A 103 1.06 3.94 -14.55
N PHE A 104 0.92 5.23 -14.84
CA PHE A 104 1.34 6.29 -13.91
C PHE A 104 0.52 6.28 -12.63
N GLU A 105 -0.79 6.08 -12.70
CA GLU A 105 -1.63 5.94 -11.51
C GLU A 105 -1.14 4.79 -10.60
N ALA A 106 -0.88 3.61 -11.17
CA ALA A 106 -0.37 2.47 -10.42
C ALA A 106 1.02 2.75 -9.82
N LEU A 107 1.92 3.40 -10.57
CA LEU A 107 3.27 3.76 -10.12
C LEU A 107 3.25 4.78 -8.98
N PHE A 108 2.42 5.82 -9.07
CA PHE A 108 2.31 6.82 -8.01
C PHE A 108 1.70 6.24 -6.73
N ILE A 109 0.70 5.36 -6.84
CA ILE A 109 0.12 4.70 -5.67
C ILE A 109 1.12 3.73 -5.04
N THR A 110 1.81 2.90 -5.84
CA THR A 110 2.81 1.95 -5.29
C THR A 110 4.00 2.66 -4.67
N SER A 111 4.53 3.70 -5.29
CA SER A 111 5.61 4.50 -4.69
C SER A 111 5.18 5.16 -3.38
N GLY A 112 4.00 5.80 -3.33
CA GLY A 112 3.45 6.36 -2.09
C GLY A 112 3.26 5.30 -0.99
N LEU A 113 2.78 4.11 -1.36
CA LEU A 113 2.59 3.02 -0.42
C LEU A 113 3.93 2.48 0.14
N VAL A 114 4.95 2.31 -0.71
CA VAL A 114 6.29 1.87 -0.28
C VAL A 114 6.92 2.91 0.64
N LEU A 115 6.82 4.20 0.29
CA LEU A 115 7.33 5.29 1.12
C LEU A 115 6.65 5.31 2.50
N GLY A 116 5.32 5.21 2.54
CA GLY A 116 4.56 5.15 3.79
C GLY A 116 4.97 3.98 4.68
N LEU A 117 5.25 2.82 4.08
CA LEU A 117 5.71 1.61 4.78
C LEU A 117 7.13 1.75 5.35
N SER A 118 8.01 2.50 4.68
CA SER A 118 9.41 2.66 5.09
C SER A 118 9.61 3.61 6.28
N ILE A 119 8.69 4.56 6.52
CA ILE A 119 8.85 5.61 7.55
C ILE A 119 9.06 5.04 8.97
N PRO A 120 8.27 4.07 9.47
CA PRO A 120 8.45 3.57 10.83
C PRO A 120 9.75 2.78 10.99
N GLY A 121 10.21 2.12 9.92
CA GLY A 121 11.50 1.45 9.89
C GLY A 121 12.65 2.45 10.06
N LEU A 122 12.56 3.61 9.41
CA LEU A 122 13.54 4.69 9.54
C LEU A 122 13.56 5.28 10.96
N PHE A 123 12.38 5.45 11.57
CA PHE A 123 12.23 6.10 12.87
C PHE A 123 12.57 5.18 14.05
N PHE A 124 12.13 3.91 14.02
CA PHE A 124 12.25 2.99 15.17
C PHE A 124 13.42 2.01 15.09
N TYR A 125 13.95 1.73 13.90
CA TYR A 125 15.06 0.78 13.71
C TYR A 125 16.43 1.46 13.61
N ARG A 126 16.56 2.67 14.18
CA ARG A 126 17.86 3.36 14.34
C ARG A 126 18.73 2.57 15.33
N ARG A 127 19.63 1.74 14.79
CA ARG A 127 20.53 0.82 15.51
C ARG A 127 21.90 1.41 15.88
N ARG A 128 22.19 2.69 15.58
CA ARG A 128 23.44 3.33 16.00
C ARG A 128 23.17 4.73 16.58
N PRO A 129 23.60 5.03 17.82
CA PRO A 129 23.76 6.40 18.26
C PRO A 129 24.84 7.04 17.39
N ILE A 130 24.58 8.26 16.93
CA ILE A 130 25.63 9.12 16.41
C ILE A 130 25.99 9.96 17.62
N VAL A 131 27.22 9.78 18.09
CA VAL A 131 27.80 10.23 19.37
C VAL A 131 27.39 9.40 20.58
#